data_AF-A0A9P6EUU5-F1
#
_entry.id   AF-A0A9P6EUU5-F1
#
_cell.length_a   1.000
_cell.length_b   1.000
_cell.length_c   1.000
_cell.angle_alpha   90.00
_cell.angle_beta   90.00
_cell.angle_gamma   90.00
#
_symmetry.space_group_name_H-M   'P 1'
#
loop_
_entity.id
_entity.type
_entity.pdbx_description
1 polymer ?
#
loop_
_entity_poly.entity_id
_entity_poly.type
_entity_poly.pdbx_seq_one_letter_code
_entity_poly.pdbx_strand_id
1 'polypeptide(L)'
;MDAGTSSRGSIISRANSTYSQTGSTQHMLREQKSSSTDFFTPKTPYSRSKESSGQGTALSLSLNYVPSKFSGSILSGGSRLRAGKGLPLKRGGGVDAFRANESRLASGSRRLKWNKFEWILIFTNSLFTIYSLAGLVLCLLTWFETWQSADVVRVGNTSELVLSTAASCVGIVTSLIGWAGILLNNRGFLAWYTLLSWATFAFLVIPGYMTYKRRTFDLEGKVNFQWSQQLGAEGRLRNQNQLECCGYFSPFVEATISQTCYARSILPGCKLPYMQFERKVLQRWYTAIFILVPVHIVVMLAGLLCSNHITYRFGKGMMPEAYRLNMNTMAVIMENYASQLAEQYGEDIANDILKRSRSNLNLDSTMR
;
A
#
# COMPACT_ATOMS: atom_id res chain seq x y z
N MET A 1 -48.00 5.26 69.66
CA MET A 1 -49.16 5.57 68.82
C MET A 1 -48.67 5.63 67.38
N ASP A 2 -49.11 4.60 66.67
CA ASP A 2 -49.30 4.41 65.22
C ASP A 2 -48.15 4.47 64.21
N ALA A 3 -48.09 3.33 63.51
CA ALA A 3 -47.27 2.95 62.38
C ALA A 3 -47.68 3.64 61.08
N GLY A 4 -46.77 3.62 60.10
CA GLY A 4 -47.05 4.04 58.73
C GLY A 4 -45.95 3.62 57.76
N THR A 5 -45.93 2.33 57.45
CA THR A 5 -45.18 1.72 56.34
C THR A 5 -45.74 2.15 54.97
N SER A 6 -44.88 2.40 53.96
CA SER A 6 -45.19 2.07 52.56
C SER A 6 -43.97 2.06 51.61
N SER A 7 -43.77 0.87 51.00
CA SER A 7 -43.38 0.53 49.62
C SER A 7 -42.27 1.32 48.89
N ARG A 8 -41.09 0.73 48.63
CA ARG A 8 -40.73 -0.12 47.46
C ARG A 8 -40.95 0.52 46.08
N GLY A 9 -39.83 0.73 45.38
CA GLY A 9 -39.74 0.94 43.93
C GLY A 9 -38.34 0.54 43.44
N SER A 10 -38.15 -0.75 43.14
CA SER A 10 -36.93 -1.31 42.56
C SER A 10 -36.92 -1.05 41.05
N ILE A 11 -35.98 -0.22 40.58
CA ILE A 11 -35.77 0.00 39.15
C ILE A 11 -34.78 -1.03 38.63
N ILE A 12 -35.27 -1.80 37.66
CA ILE A 12 -34.60 -2.89 36.94
C ILE A 12 -33.57 -2.30 35.98
N SER A 13 -32.30 -2.62 36.20
CA SER A 13 -31.19 -2.39 35.27
C SER A 13 -31.17 -3.49 34.19
N ARG A 14 -31.45 -3.14 32.93
CA ARG A 14 -31.17 -3.98 31.76
C ARG A 14 -29.74 -3.74 31.28
N ALA A 15 -28.87 -4.71 31.53
CA ALA A 15 -27.59 -4.84 30.86
C ALA A 15 -27.80 -5.65 29.56
N ASN A 16 -27.52 -5.06 28.41
CA ASN A 16 -27.37 -5.79 27.15
C ASN A 16 -25.89 -6.14 26.98
N SER A 17 -25.52 -7.37 27.36
CA SER A 17 -24.23 -7.96 27.05
C SER A 17 -24.29 -8.66 25.70
N THR A 18 -23.45 -8.20 24.78
CA THR A 18 -23.12 -8.83 23.51
C THR A 18 -22.29 -10.08 23.78
N TYR A 19 -22.77 -11.26 23.37
CA TYR A 19 -21.94 -12.47 23.27
C TYR A 19 -21.98 -12.97 21.83
N SER A 20 -20.81 -12.91 21.21
CA SER A 20 -20.43 -13.63 20.01
C SER A 20 -20.33 -15.14 20.28
N GLN A 21 -20.94 -15.97 19.45
CA GLN A 21 -20.47 -17.33 19.21
C GLN A 21 -20.50 -17.64 17.71
N THR A 22 -19.31 -17.97 17.21
CA THR A 22 -19.00 -18.59 15.92
C THR A 22 -18.59 -20.04 16.16
N GLY A 23 -18.93 -20.92 15.21
CA GLY A 23 -18.52 -22.33 15.11
C GLY A 23 -19.75 -23.25 15.05
N SER A 24 -19.90 -24.25 14.19
CA SER A 24 -18.97 -24.96 13.32
C SER A 24 -19.78 -25.91 12.41
N THR A 25 -19.31 -26.09 11.16
CA THR A 25 -19.29 -27.31 10.31
C THR A 25 -20.46 -28.31 10.19
N GLN A 26 -20.56 -28.85 8.95
CA GLN A 26 -21.29 -30.04 8.45
C GLN A 26 -22.77 -29.78 8.06
N HIS A 27 -23.36 -30.33 7.01
CA HIS A 27 -23.06 -31.52 6.21
C HIS A 27 -23.76 -31.47 4.84
N MET A 28 -23.32 -32.36 3.97
CA MET A 28 -23.72 -32.74 2.62
C MET A 28 -25.21 -33.05 2.33
N LEU A 29 -25.52 -32.86 1.03
CA LEU A 29 -26.51 -33.55 0.15
C LEU A 29 -28.01 -33.21 0.28
N ARG A 30 -28.63 -32.77 -0.83
CA ARG A 30 -29.39 -33.64 -1.77
C ARG A 30 -30.42 -32.86 -2.64
N GLU A 31 -30.36 -33.14 -3.95
CA GLU A 31 -31.37 -33.07 -5.04
C GLU A 31 -32.49 -32.00 -5.07
N GLN A 32 -32.63 -31.31 -6.21
CA GLN A 32 -33.75 -31.58 -7.15
C GLN A 32 -33.59 -30.93 -8.55
N LYS A 33 -33.76 -31.80 -9.58
CA LYS A 33 -34.31 -31.62 -10.94
C LYS A 33 -35.28 -30.42 -11.09
N SER A 34 -35.48 -29.75 -12.23
CA SER A 34 -35.43 -30.14 -13.65
C SER A 34 -35.77 -28.96 -14.59
N SER A 35 -35.42 -29.13 -15.86
CA SER A 35 -36.15 -28.68 -17.08
C SER A 35 -35.80 -27.33 -17.74
N SER A 36 -35.31 -27.46 -18.99
CA SER A 36 -35.64 -26.68 -20.22
C SER A 36 -35.52 -25.15 -20.18
N THR A 37 -34.94 -24.43 -21.14
CA THR A 37 -34.94 -24.58 -22.60
C THR A 37 -34.01 -23.49 -23.16
N ASP A 38 -33.51 -23.71 -24.38
CA ASP A 38 -33.37 -22.68 -25.41
C ASP A 38 -32.20 -21.68 -25.46
N PHE A 39 -31.49 -21.85 -26.59
CA PHE A 39 -31.12 -20.81 -27.57
C PHE A 39 -29.75 -20.08 -27.48
N PHE A 40 -29.11 -20.09 -28.67
CA PHE A 40 -28.02 -19.25 -29.19
C PHE A 40 -26.55 -19.56 -28.84
N THR A 41 -25.94 -20.38 -29.70
CA THR A 41 -24.54 -20.28 -30.13
C THR A 41 -24.37 -19.25 -31.26
N PRO A 42 -23.25 -18.51 -31.33
CA PRO A 42 -22.70 -18.03 -32.59
C PRO A 42 -21.43 -18.78 -33.00
N LYS A 43 -21.29 -18.87 -34.32
CA LYS A 43 -20.40 -19.74 -35.10
C LYS A 43 -18.95 -19.25 -35.13
N THR A 44 -18.02 -20.18 -35.05
CA THR A 44 -16.65 -20.05 -35.58
C THR A 44 -16.62 -20.45 -37.06
N PRO A 45 -15.85 -19.79 -37.93
CA PRO A 45 -15.61 -20.27 -39.28
C PRO A 45 -14.31 -21.08 -39.31
N TYR A 46 -14.37 -22.36 -39.66
CA TYR A 46 -13.16 -23.03 -40.14
C TYR A 46 -13.42 -23.93 -41.34
N SER A 47 -12.45 -23.81 -42.24
CA SER A 47 -12.41 -24.27 -43.61
C SER A 47 -12.44 -25.79 -43.72
N ARG A 48 -13.20 -26.21 -44.72
CA ARG A 48 -13.26 -27.53 -45.34
C ARG A 48 -11.92 -27.85 -46.00
N SER A 49 -11.31 -28.99 -45.68
CA SER A 49 -10.26 -29.59 -46.52
C SER A 49 -10.38 -31.12 -46.51
N LYS A 50 -10.42 -31.63 -47.74
CA LYS A 50 -10.45 -33.01 -48.24
C LYS A 50 -9.73 -34.05 -47.38
N GLU A 51 -10.43 -35.15 -47.17
CA GLU A 51 -9.93 -36.42 -46.67
C GLU A 51 -9.57 -37.30 -47.88
N SER A 52 -8.31 -37.71 -48.00
CA SER A 52 -7.86 -38.76 -48.91
C SER A 52 -7.00 -39.76 -48.14
N SER A 53 -7.43 -41.00 -48.22
CA SER A 53 -6.78 -42.24 -47.80
C SER A 53 -5.29 -42.36 -48.15
N GLY A 54 -4.49 -43.00 -47.27
CA GLY A 54 -3.20 -43.55 -47.66
C GLY A 54 -2.28 -43.93 -46.50
N GLN A 55 -1.91 -45.20 -46.43
CA GLN A 55 -1.08 -45.89 -45.43
C GLN A 55 0.34 -45.31 -45.24
N GLY A 56 0.85 -45.46 -44.01
CA GLY A 56 2.11 -46.18 -43.79
C GLY A 56 3.43 -45.41 -43.73
N THR A 57 4.01 -45.43 -42.52
CA THR A 57 5.46 -45.43 -42.19
C THR A 57 6.28 -44.13 -42.21
N ALA A 58 7.26 -44.11 -41.29
CA ALA A 58 8.34 -43.15 -41.05
C ALA A 58 8.06 -41.98 -40.08
N LEU A 59 8.32 -42.26 -38.80
CA LEU A 59 8.70 -41.30 -37.77
C LEU A 59 9.89 -40.46 -38.26
N SER A 60 9.68 -39.18 -38.56
CA SER A 60 10.74 -38.18 -38.68
C SER A 60 10.56 -37.13 -37.59
N LEU A 61 11.44 -37.18 -36.59
CA LEU A 61 11.59 -36.18 -35.55
C LEU A 61 12.39 -34.99 -36.11
N SER A 62 11.71 -34.13 -36.88
CA SER A 62 12.20 -32.78 -37.16
C SER A 62 11.04 -31.79 -37.09
N LEU A 63 10.56 -31.55 -35.88
CA LEU A 63 9.72 -30.40 -35.56
C LEU A 63 10.59 -29.14 -35.59
N ASN A 64 10.81 -28.60 -36.80
CA ASN A 64 11.43 -27.30 -36.99
C ASN A 64 10.37 -26.21 -36.73
N TYR A 65 9.93 -26.09 -35.48
CA TYR A 65 9.03 -25.01 -35.06
C TYR A 65 9.88 -23.75 -34.85
N VAL A 66 10.06 -22.98 -35.92
CA VAL A 66 10.54 -21.60 -35.83
C VAL A 66 9.31 -20.71 -35.60
N PRO A 67 9.13 -20.12 -34.40
CA PRO A 67 7.98 -19.26 -34.15
C PRO A 67 7.99 -18.07 -35.13
N SER A 68 6.81 -17.79 -35.71
CA SER A 68 6.57 -16.77 -36.76
C SER A 68 6.94 -15.33 -36.39
N LYS A 69 7.46 -15.11 -35.17
CA LYS A 69 7.99 -13.82 -34.69
C LYS A 69 9.45 -13.59 -35.09
N PHE A 70 10.18 -14.59 -35.57
CA PHE A 70 11.60 -14.44 -35.97
C PHE A 70 11.84 -14.33 -37.49
N SER A 71 10.87 -14.69 -38.33
CA SER A 71 11.01 -14.68 -39.79
C SER A 71 11.01 -13.28 -40.43
N GLY A 72 10.57 -12.25 -39.71
CA GLY A 72 10.48 -10.89 -40.26
C GLY A 72 11.79 -10.10 -40.31
N SER A 73 12.74 -10.34 -39.39
CA SER A 73 13.94 -9.49 -39.29
C SER A 73 15.20 -10.05 -39.95
N ILE A 74 15.21 -11.34 -40.27
CA ILE A 74 16.37 -12.01 -40.90
C ILE A 74 16.28 -11.98 -42.42
N LEU A 75 15.08 -11.99 -43.00
CA LEU A 75 14.88 -12.00 -44.46
C LEU A 75 14.64 -10.61 -45.07
N SER A 76 14.32 -9.60 -44.26
CA SER A 76 14.25 -8.20 -44.72
C SER A 76 15.64 -7.55 -44.62
N GLY A 77 16.47 -7.78 -45.63
CA GLY A 77 17.61 -6.92 -45.94
C GLY A 77 17.13 -5.53 -46.32
N GLY A 78 16.78 -4.71 -45.33
CA GLY A 78 16.27 -3.35 -45.51
C GLY A 78 17.06 -2.35 -44.70
N SER A 79 18.29 -2.07 -45.13
CA SER A 79 19.10 -0.98 -44.60
C SER A 79 18.44 0.37 -44.87
N ARG A 80 17.95 1.05 -43.81
CA ARG A 80 18.00 2.51 -43.76
C ARG A 80 19.07 2.91 -42.74
N LEU A 81 20.31 2.80 -43.18
CA LEU A 81 21.46 3.43 -42.53
C LEU A 81 21.29 4.94 -42.63
N ARG A 82 21.03 5.59 -41.50
CA ARG A 82 21.34 7.02 -41.33
C ARG A 82 22.86 7.14 -41.33
N ALA A 83 23.39 7.78 -42.36
CA ALA A 83 24.80 8.15 -42.48
C ALA A 83 25.19 9.06 -41.30
N GLY A 84 26.01 8.53 -40.40
CA GLY A 84 26.66 9.25 -39.31
C GLY A 84 27.94 8.50 -38.97
N LYS A 85 29.07 9.17 -39.20
CA LYS A 85 30.46 8.66 -39.15
C LYS A 85 30.74 7.67 -38.01
N GLY A 86 31.29 6.51 -38.39
CA GLY A 86 32.38 5.83 -37.68
C GLY A 86 32.01 4.89 -36.54
N LEU A 87 31.60 3.66 -36.87
CA LEU A 87 32.02 2.37 -36.27
C LEU A 87 31.00 1.29 -36.72
N PRO A 88 31.43 0.18 -37.35
CA PRO A 88 30.50 -0.87 -37.75
C PRO A 88 29.86 -1.49 -36.50
N LEU A 89 28.54 -1.34 -36.33
CA LEU A 89 27.81 -2.13 -35.35
C LEU A 89 27.90 -3.60 -35.78
N LYS A 90 28.73 -4.36 -35.05
CA LYS A 90 28.92 -5.80 -35.19
C LYS A 90 27.54 -6.48 -35.12
N ARG A 91 27.07 -6.96 -36.27
CA ARG A 91 25.80 -7.67 -36.44
C ARG A 91 25.95 -9.03 -35.76
N GLY A 92 25.60 -9.11 -34.48
CA GLY A 92 25.73 -10.31 -33.65
C GLY A 92 24.88 -11.45 -34.19
N GLY A 93 25.53 -12.42 -34.82
CA GLY A 93 24.94 -13.64 -35.34
C GLY A 93 26.06 -14.56 -35.83
N GLY A 94 26.61 -15.37 -34.92
CA GLY A 94 27.76 -16.23 -35.16
C GLY A 94 28.52 -16.51 -33.86
N VAL A 95 29.46 -17.46 -33.91
CA VAL A 95 30.27 -18.02 -32.79
C VAL A 95 30.85 -16.95 -31.85
N ASP A 96 31.05 -15.72 -32.34
CA ASP A 96 31.43 -14.56 -31.55
C ASP A 96 30.45 -14.18 -30.44
N ALA A 97 29.16 -14.53 -30.54
CA ALA A 97 28.18 -14.30 -29.47
C ALA A 97 28.49 -15.10 -28.17
N PHE A 98 29.38 -16.10 -28.24
CA PHE A 98 29.74 -16.97 -27.13
C PHE A 98 31.14 -16.73 -26.55
N ARG A 99 31.92 -15.78 -27.09
CA ARG A 99 33.28 -15.49 -26.59
C ARG A 99 33.23 -15.08 -25.11
N ALA A 100 34.09 -15.67 -24.29
CA ALA A 100 34.05 -15.60 -22.83
C ALA A 100 34.15 -14.19 -22.21
N ASN A 101 34.48 -13.16 -22.99
CA ASN A 101 34.64 -11.77 -22.52
C ASN A 101 33.68 -10.76 -23.19
N GLU A 102 32.72 -11.20 -24.00
CA GLU A 102 31.68 -10.31 -24.54
C GLU A 102 30.47 -10.31 -23.60
N SER A 103 30.21 -9.18 -22.93
CA SER A 103 29.12 -9.04 -21.96
C SER A 103 27.77 -9.32 -22.63
N ARG A 104 27.22 -10.52 -22.39
CA ARG A 104 25.96 -11.04 -22.98
C ARG A 104 24.69 -10.27 -22.61
N LEU A 105 24.81 -9.25 -21.77
CA LEU A 105 23.74 -8.34 -21.43
C LEU A 105 24.29 -6.94 -21.61
N ALA A 106 23.45 -6.00 -22.01
CA ALA A 106 23.77 -4.58 -22.01
C ALA A 106 24.01 -4.09 -20.56
N SER A 107 25.12 -4.52 -19.96
CA SER A 107 25.74 -4.02 -18.74
C SER A 107 26.70 -2.85 -19.06
N GLY A 108 26.62 -2.32 -20.29
CA GLY A 108 27.13 -0.98 -20.56
C GLY A 108 26.30 0.00 -19.75
N SER A 109 26.98 0.83 -18.96
CA SER A 109 26.55 1.98 -18.13
C SER A 109 25.61 2.97 -18.86
N ARG A 110 24.50 2.48 -19.43
CA ARG A 110 23.39 3.30 -19.86
C ARG A 110 22.71 3.70 -18.56
N ARG A 111 23.08 4.90 -18.09
CA ARG A 111 22.42 5.61 -16.99
C ARG A 111 20.95 5.24 -17.01
N LEU A 112 20.52 4.56 -15.95
CA LEU A 112 19.16 4.11 -15.75
C LEU A 112 18.29 5.36 -15.73
N LYS A 113 17.79 5.79 -16.89
CA LYS A 113 16.93 6.97 -17.00
C LYS A 113 15.65 6.65 -16.26
N TRP A 114 15.35 7.45 -15.24
CA TRP A 114 14.14 7.28 -14.48
C TRP A 114 12.92 7.56 -15.35
N ASN A 115 11.93 6.68 -15.27
CA ASN A 115 10.70 6.84 -16.03
C ASN A 115 9.85 7.96 -15.41
N LYS A 116 9.04 8.67 -16.21
CA LYS A 116 8.12 9.71 -15.72
C LYS A 116 7.22 9.22 -14.57
N PHE A 117 6.86 7.96 -14.65
CA PHE A 117 6.11 7.23 -13.64
C PHE A 117 6.83 7.14 -12.28
N GLU A 118 8.13 6.85 -12.29
CA GLU A 118 8.94 6.75 -11.06
C GLU A 118 8.98 8.12 -10.38
N TRP A 119 9.11 9.19 -11.18
CA TRP A 119 9.02 10.57 -10.69
C TRP A 119 7.68 10.92 -10.08
N ILE A 120 6.56 10.52 -10.69
CA ILE A 120 5.22 10.76 -10.14
C ILE A 120 5.08 10.08 -8.78
N LEU A 121 5.47 8.80 -8.68
CA LEU A 121 5.34 8.05 -7.44
C LEU A 121 6.26 8.58 -6.34
N ILE A 122 7.46 9.05 -6.69
CA ILE A 122 8.37 9.71 -5.74
C ILE A 122 7.79 11.04 -5.27
N PHE A 123 7.22 11.83 -6.17
CA PHE A 123 6.57 13.09 -5.82
C PHE A 123 5.37 12.88 -4.89
N THR A 124 4.47 11.95 -5.22
CA THR A 124 3.28 11.69 -4.39
C THR A 124 3.64 11.08 -3.06
N ASN A 125 4.59 10.14 -3.00
CA ASN A 125 5.08 9.60 -1.73
C ASN A 125 5.82 10.67 -0.91
N SER A 126 6.57 11.57 -1.54
CA SER A 126 7.20 12.69 -0.84
C SER A 126 6.16 13.62 -0.20
N LEU A 127 5.11 14.01 -0.94
CA LEU A 127 4.01 14.78 -0.37
C LEU A 127 3.35 14.03 0.80
N PHE A 128 3.10 12.73 0.64
CA PHE A 128 2.54 11.87 1.68
C PHE A 128 3.39 11.87 2.96
N THR A 129 4.72 11.79 2.81
CA THR A 129 5.65 11.82 3.93
C THR A 129 5.66 13.18 4.63
N ILE A 130 5.68 14.28 3.87
CA ILE A 130 5.76 15.64 4.39
C ILE A 130 4.54 15.94 5.25
N TYR A 131 3.33 15.67 4.75
CA TYR A 131 2.14 16.00 5.54
C TYR A 131 1.94 15.03 6.71
N SER A 132 2.29 13.74 6.58
CA SER A 132 2.18 12.78 7.69
C SER A 132 3.16 13.12 8.82
N LEU A 133 4.37 13.57 8.45
CA LEU A 133 5.36 14.07 9.40
C LEU A 133 4.92 15.39 10.03
N ALA A 134 4.46 16.36 9.24
CA ALA A 134 3.94 17.63 9.76
C ALA A 134 2.74 17.41 10.70
N GLY A 135 1.83 16.50 10.34
CA GLY A 135 0.70 16.08 11.17
C GLY A 135 1.16 15.48 12.50
N LEU A 136 2.15 14.57 12.47
CA LEU A 136 2.70 13.99 13.70
C LEU A 136 3.37 15.05 14.58
N VAL A 137 4.18 15.94 13.99
CA VAL A 137 4.85 17.02 14.74
C VAL A 137 3.81 17.93 15.41
N LEU A 138 2.76 18.35 14.69
CA LEU A 138 1.69 19.16 15.26
C LEU A 138 0.93 18.43 16.37
N CYS A 139 0.66 17.13 16.21
CA CYS A 139 0.04 16.32 17.27
C CYS A 139 0.94 16.24 18.50
N LEU A 140 2.23 15.98 18.35
CA LEU A 140 3.19 15.91 19.46
C LEU A 140 3.36 17.26 20.17
N LEU A 141 3.43 18.36 19.41
CA LEU A 141 3.48 19.71 19.98
C LEU A 141 2.22 20.03 20.81
N THR A 142 1.06 19.52 20.40
CA THR A 142 -0.20 19.64 21.14
C THR A 142 -0.18 18.77 22.40
N TRP A 143 0.38 17.56 22.34
CA TRP A 143 0.55 16.69 23.51
C TRP A 143 1.53 17.25 24.55
N PHE A 144 2.60 17.92 24.11
CA PHE A 144 3.62 18.53 24.96
C PHE A 144 3.29 19.95 25.42
N GLU A 145 2.06 20.43 25.19
CA GLU A 145 1.59 21.70 25.73
C GLU A 145 2.43 22.93 25.32
N THR A 146 3.04 22.85 24.13
CA THR A 146 3.91 23.95 23.63
C THR A 146 3.14 25.18 23.14
N TRP A 147 1.82 25.06 22.94
CA TRP A 147 0.97 26.15 22.46
C TRP A 147 0.21 26.76 23.64
N GLN A 148 -0.01 28.08 23.62
CA GLN A 148 -0.75 28.84 24.64
C GLN A 148 -2.25 28.48 24.77
N SER A 149 -2.70 27.35 24.22
CA SER A 149 -4.05 26.81 24.44
C SER A 149 -4.11 25.29 24.23
N ALA A 150 -2.96 24.61 24.21
CA ALA A 150 -2.89 23.18 23.95
C ALA A 150 -3.61 22.38 25.05
N ASP A 151 -3.51 22.80 26.31
CA ASP A 151 -4.14 22.15 27.46
C ASP A 151 -5.65 22.05 27.30
N VAL A 152 -6.28 23.14 26.82
CA VAL A 152 -7.73 23.21 26.58
C VAL A 152 -8.14 22.22 25.48
N VAL A 153 -7.37 22.13 24.40
CA VAL A 153 -7.62 21.15 23.33
C VAL A 153 -7.40 19.72 23.83
N ARG A 154 -6.37 19.49 24.65
CA ARG A 154 -6.04 18.18 25.21
C ARG A 154 -7.15 17.66 26.10
N VAL A 155 -7.74 18.49 26.95
CA VAL A 155 -8.87 18.11 27.81
C VAL A 155 -10.18 18.06 27.02
N GLY A 156 -10.40 19.02 26.13
CA GLY A 156 -11.65 19.21 25.40
C GLY A 156 -11.91 18.20 24.28
N ASN A 157 -10.85 17.80 23.57
CA ASN A 157 -10.94 17.07 22.30
C ASN A 157 -9.99 15.85 22.27
N THR A 158 -9.89 15.12 23.38
CA THR A 158 -9.02 13.94 23.55
C THR A 158 -9.19 12.91 22.43
N SER A 159 -10.43 12.54 22.10
CA SER A 159 -10.72 11.49 21.12
C SER A 159 -10.29 11.86 19.70
N GLU A 160 -10.51 13.11 19.30
CA GLU A 160 -10.11 13.66 18.00
C GLU A 160 -8.57 13.75 17.91
N LEU A 161 -7.90 14.13 19.00
CA LEU A 161 -6.44 14.19 19.09
C LEU A 161 -5.79 12.80 19.04
N VAL A 162 -6.34 11.81 19.75
CA VAL A 162 -5.83 10.43 19.73
C VAL A 162 -5.98 9.82 18.33
N LEU A 163 -7.13 10.01 17.68
CA LEU A 163 -7.37 9.48 16.33
C LEU A 163 -6.47 10.12 15.27
N SER A 164 -6.23 11.44 15.35
CA SER A 164 -5.30 12.13 14.44
C SER A 164 -3.84 11.75 14.68
N THR A 165 -3.46 11.50 15.93
CA THR A 165 -2.13 10.97 16.28
C THR A 165 -1.94 9.57 15.69
N ALA A 166 -2.92 8.67 15.88
CA ALA A 166 -2.90 7.33 15.31
C ALA A 166 -2.85 7.38 13.77
N ALA A 167 -3.64 8.24 13.14
CA ALA A 167 -3.61 8.44 11.68
C ALA A 167 -2.23 8.87 11.18
N SER A 168 -1.56 9.79 11.90
CA SER A 168 -0.22 10.27 11.54
C SER A 168 0.85 9.18 11.71
N CYS A 169 0.77 8.38 12.78
CA CYS A 169 1.67 7.24 13.01
C CYS A 169 1.53 6.18 11.90
N VAL A 170 0.29 5.77 11.60
CA VAL A 170 0.03 4.82 10.51
C VAL A 170 0.45 5.41 9.16
N GLY A 171 0.24 6.72 8.96
CA GLY A 171 0.71 7.48 7.79
C GLY A 171 2.23 7.40 7.60
N ILE A 172 3.01 7.63 8.65
CA ILE A 172 4.47 7.54 8.60
C ILE A 172 4.93 6.12 8.27
N VAL A 173 4.38 5.10 8.95
CA VAL A 173 4.70 3.69 8.64
C VAL A 173 4.38 3.36 7.18
N THR A 174 3.21 3.76 6.71
CA THR A 174 2.80 3.58 5.30
C THR A 174 3.77 4.28 4.36
N SER A 175 4.25 5.46 4.71
CA SER A 175 5.18 6.24 3.88
C SER A 175 6.57 5.62 3.79
N LEU A 176 7.04 4.97 4.87
CA LEU A 176 8.30 4.22 4.90
C LEU A 176 8.20 2.97 4.02
N ILE A 177 7.07 2.27 4.04
CA ILE A 177 6.80 1.14 3.14
C ILE A 177 6.76 1.62 1.68
N GLY A 178 6.20 2.81 1.43
CA GLY A 178 6.24 3.45 0.12
C GLY A 178 7.67 3.69 -0.37
N TRP A 179 8.53 4.26 0.48
CA TRP A 179 9.96 4.44 0.17
C TRP A 179 10.69 3.11 -0.07
N ALA A 180 10.43 2.11 0.75
CA ALA A 180 10.99 0.77 0.56
C ALA A 180 10.55 0.15 -0.78
N GLY A 181 9.28 0.31 -1.15
CA GLY A 181 8.73 -0.15 -2.44
C GLY A 181 9.39 0.53 -3.64
N ILE A 182 9.68 1.83 -3.54
CA ILE A 182 10.40 2.60 -4.58
C ILE A 182 11.84 2.10 -4.73
N LEU A 183 12.57 2.01 -3.62
CA LEU A 183 14.01 1.72 -3.61
C LEU A 183 14.31 0.26 -3.98
N LEU A 184 13.55 -0.68 -3.40
CA LEU A 184 13.73 -2.12 -3.64
C LEU A 184 13.05 -2.57 -4.92
N ASN A 185 12.22 -1.71 -5.51
CA ASN A 185 11.54 -1.97 -6.76
C ASN A 185 10.81 -3.34 -6.78
N ASN A 186 10.14 -3.63 -5.66
CA ASN A 186 9.48 -4.89 -5.41
C ASN A 186 7.96 -4.68 -5.34
N ARG A 187 7.24 -5.49 -6.11
CA ARG A 187 5.77 -5.43 -6.27
C ARG A 187 5.04 -5.70 -4.96
N GLY A 188 5.56 -6.57 -4.11
CA GLY A 188 4.93 -6.92 -2.84
C GLY A 188 4.84 -5.72 -1.89
N PHE A 189 5.93 -4.95 -1.77
CA PHE A 189 5.93 -3.74 -0.95
C PHE A 189 4.98 -2.68 -1.49
N LEU A 190 4.90 -2.53 -2.82
CA LEU A 190 3.98 -1.57 -3.40
C LEU A 190 2.50 -1.98 -3.23
N ALA A 191 2.18 -3.28 -3.28
CA ALA A 191 0.84 -3.79 -2.99
C ALA A 191 0.44 -3.49 -1.54
N TRP A 192 1.32 -3.78 -0.57
CA TRP A 192 1.10 -3.43 0.84
C TRP A 192 0.94 -1.94 1.06
N TYR A 193 1.77 -1.11 0.40
CA TYR A 193 1.62 0.35 0.42
C TYR A 193 0.22 0.78 -0.07
N THR A 194 -0.26 0.23 -1.19
CA THR A 194 -1.61 0.58 -1.69
C THR A 194 -2.71 0.15 -0.72
N LEU A 195 -2.61 -1.01 -0.08
CA LEU A 195 -3.59 -1.46 0.91
C LEU A 195 -3.58 -0.56 2.15
N LEU A 196 -2.41 -0.27 2.69
CA LEU A 196 -2.26 0.59 3.87
C LEU A 196 -2.68 2.03 3.59
N SER A 197 -2.56 2.52 2.35
CA SER A 197 -3.07 3.84 1.98
C SER A 197 -4.58 3.97 2.20
N TRP A 198 -5.38 2.93 1.91
CA TRP A 198 -6.81 2.93 2.22
C TRP A 198 -7.09 2.96 3.72
N ALA A 199 -6.30 2.24 4.53
CA ALA A 199 -6.41 2.31 5.98
C ALA A 199 -6.10 3.72 6.48
N THR A 200 -5.02 4.35 6.00
CA THR A 200 -4.68 5.74 6.36
C THR A 200 -5.76 6.73 5.93
N PHE A 201 -6.40 6.52 4.77
CA PHE A 201 -7.51 7.34 4.32
C PHE A 201 -8.70 7.29 5.29
N ALA A 202 -9.08 6.10 5.73
CA ALA A 202 -10.15 5.94 6.71
C ALA A 202 -9.82 6.66 8.02
N PHE A 203 -8.60 6.47 8.55
CA PHE A 203 -8.14 7.14 9.76
C PHE A 203 -8.00 8.66 9.60
N LEU A 204 -7.77 9.18 8.39
CA LEU A 204 -7.75 10.62 8.12
C LEU A 204 -9.17 11.21 8.12
N VAL A 205 -10.13 10.52 7.51
CA VAL A 205 -11.51 11.01 7.35
C VAL A 205 -12.30 10.97 8.66
N ILE A 206 -12.10 9.96 9.51
CA ILE A 206 -12.83 9.81 10.79
C ILE A 206 -12.74 11.08 11.68
N PRO A 207 -11.56 11.57 12.09
CA PRO A 207 -11.46 12.77 12.92
C PRO A 207 -11.96 14.02 12.19
N GLY A 208 -11.81 14.10 10.86
CA GLY A 208 -12.36 15.21 10.06
C GLY A 208 -13.89 15.25 10.06
N TYR A 209 -14.52 14.08 9.95
CA TYR A 209 -15.97 13.97 10.03
C TYR A 209 -16.48 14.22 11.46
N MET A 210 -15.80 13.70 12.49
CA MET A 210 -16.17 13.92 13.89
C MET A 210 -16.12 15.41 14.26
N THR A 211 -15.03 16.09 13.94
CA THR A 211 -14.85 17.54 14.19
C THR A 211 -15.88 18.37 13.45
N TYR A 212 -16.14 18.08 12.17
CA TYR A 212 -17.19 18.73 11.39
C TYR A 212 -18.58 18.53 12.01
N LYS A 213 -18.95 17.27 12.31
CA LYS A 213 -20.24 16.93 12.92
C LYS A 213 -20.41 17.61 14.29
N ARG A 214 -19.34 17.68 15.09
CA ARG A 214 -19.37 18.32 16.41
C ARG A 214 -19.67 19.81 16.30
N ARG A 215 -19.04 20.50 15.35
CA ARG A 215 -19.24 21.92 15.12
C ARG A 215 -20.64 22.26 14.60
N THR A 216 -21.13 21.50 13.62
CA THR A 216 -22.37 21.84 12.90
C THR A 216 -23.63 21.55 13.72
N PHE A 217 -23.62 20.48 14.52
CA PHE A 217 -24.78 20.06 15.30
C PHE A 217 -24.64 20.44 16.77
N ASP A 218 -25.48 21.37 17.22
CA ASP A 218 -25.66 21.80 18.62
C ASP A 218 -24.38 21.79 19.45
N LEU A 219 -23.43 22.64 19.05
CA LEU A 219 -22.16 22.78 19.77
C LEU A 219 -22.40 23.25 21.21
N GLU A 220 -23.41 24.08 21.44
CA GLU A 220 -23.72 24.63 22.76
C GLU A 220 -24.18 23.56 23.74
N GLY A 221 -25.13 22.72 23.35
CA GLY A 221 -25.57 21.59 24.17
C GLY A 221 -24.44 20.62 24.47
N LYS A 222 -23.60 20.31 23.47
CA LYS A 222 -22.43 19.43 23.65
C LYS A 222 -21.41 20.02 24.60
N VAL A 223 -21.05 21.29 24.45
CA VAL A 223 -20.09 21.97 25.33
C VAL A 223 -20.62 22.05 26.77
N ASN A 224 -21.92 22.29 26.95
CA ASN A 224 -22.56 22.30 28.26
C ASN A 224 -22.54 20.92 28.95
N PHE A 225 -22.90 19.88 28.20
CA PHE A 225 -22.81 18.50 28.68
C PHE A 225 -21.36 18.12 29.00
N GLN A 226 -20.43 18.52 28.13
CA GLN A 226 -19.02 18.26 28.31
C GLN A 226 -18.50 18.91 29.59
N TRP A 227 -18.81 20.18 29.83
CA TRP A 227 -18.38 20.91 31.02
C TRP A 227 -18.89 20.24 32.31
N SER A 228 -20.18 19.92 32.37
CA SER A 228 -20.84 19.39 33.57
C SER A 228 -20.52 17.92 33.86
N GLN A 229 -20.43 17.06 32.84
CA GLN A 229 -20.32 15.60 33.01
C GLN A 229 -18.95 15.02 32.62
N GLN A 230 -18.25 15.62 31.65
CA GLN A 230 -17.00 15.04 31.11
C GLN A 230 -15.74 15.73 31.63
N LEU A 231 -15.79 17.06 31.82
CA LEU A 231 -14.71 17.82 32.43
C LEU A 231 -14.82 17.64 33.94
N GLY A 232 -13.98 16.77 34.50
CA GLY A 232 -13.75 16.71 35.95
C GLY A 232 -13.19 18.02 36.49
N ALA A 233 -13.07 18.14 37.82
CA ALA A 233 -12.60 19.37 38.48
C ALA A 233 -11.23 19.85 37.95
N GLU A 234 -10.30 18.93 37.69
CA GLU A 234 -8.98 19.26 37.14
C GLU A 234 -9.07 19.85 35.73
N GLY A 235 -9.91 19.27 34.86
CA GLY A 235 -10.10 19.76 33.50
C GLY A 235 -10.73 21.15 33.47
N ARG A 236 -11.70 21.41 34.36
CA ARG A 236 -12.31 22.73 34.52
C ARG A 236 -11.31 23.77 35.00
N LEU A 237 -10.46 23.42 35.97
CA LEU A 237 -9.43 24.32 36.50
C LEU A 237 -8.41 24.72 35.42
N ARG A 238 -7.98 23.78 34.59
CA ARG A 238 -7.08 24.08 33.46
C ARG A 238 -7.73 25.02 32.45
N ASN A 239 -8.99 24.76 32.09
CA ASN A 239 -9.74 25.65 31.19
C ASN A 239 -9.96 27.04 31.78
N GLN A 240 -10.25 27.14 33.09
CA GLN A 240 -10.44 28.40 33.81
C GLN A 240 -9.16 29.24 33.84
N ASN A 241 -8.04 28.60 34.17
CA ASN A 241 -6.73 29.27 34.21
C ASN A 241 -6.31 29.74 32.81
N GLN A 242 -6.57 28.95 31.76
CA GLN A 242 -6.12 29.28 30.41
C GLN A 242 -7.01 30.31 29.69
N LEU A 243 -8.32 30.30 29.95
CA LEU A 243 -9.28 31.22 29.34
C LEU A 243 -9.56 32.45 30.21
N GLU A 244 -8.87 32.59 31.35
CA GLU A 244 -9.02 33.69 32.32
C GLU A 244 -10.50 33.93 32.70
N CYS A 245 -11.22 32.84 32.98
CA CYS A 245 -12.64 32.85 33.29
C CYS A 245 -12.94 32.02 34.55
N CYS A 246 -14.10 32.25 35.18
CA CYS A 246 -14.44 31.59 36.44
C CYS A 246 -15.88 31.07 36.45
N GLY A 247 -16.03 29.77 36.72
CA GLY A 247 -17.31 29.05 36.61
C GLY A 247 -17.85 29.00 35.19
N TYR A 248 -18.98 28.30 35.00
CA TYR A 248 -19.54 28.13 33.65
C TYR A 248 -20.35 29.35 33.21
N PHE A 249 -21.41 29.68 33.96
CA PHE A 249 -22.23 30.88 33.76
C PHE A 249 -21.76 32.05 34.63
N SER A 250 -21.35 31.76 35.86
CA SER A 250 -20.87 32.72 36.84
C SER A 250 -19.91 32.01 37.80
N PRO A 251 -19.12 32.75 38.61
CA PRO A 251 -18.19 32.19 39.59
C PRO A 251 -18.82 31.24 40.63
N PHE A 252 -20.15 31.24 40.76
CA PHE A 252 -20.90 30.42 41.72
C PHE A 252 -21.33 29.06 41.16
N VAL A 253 -21.36 28.89 39.83
CA VAL A 253 -21.91 27.70 39.18
C VAL A 253 -20.80 26.87 38.57
N GLU A 254 -20.62 25.66 39.12
CA GLU A 254 -19.66 24.66 38.63
C GLU A 254 -18.21 25.19 38.47
N ALA A 255 -17.84 26.18 39.28
CA ALA A 255 -16.49 26.70 39.35
C ALA A 255 -15.56 25.73 40.09
N THR A 256 -14.30 25.67 39.68
CA THR A 256 -13.26 24.98 40.43
C THR A 256 -12.38 26.05 41.06
N ILE A 257 -12.18 25.94 42.36
CA ILE A 257 -11.48 26.98 43.13
C ILE A 257 -10.01 26.98 42.70
N SER A 258 -9.52 28.15 42.29
CA SER A 258 -8.12 28.40 41.97
C SER A 258 -7.67 29.72 42.62
N GLN A 259 -6.38 30.08 42.50
CA GLN A 259 -5.87 31.34 43.04
C GLN A 259 -6.56 32.57 42.42
N THR A 260 -7.04 32.46 41.18
CA THR A 260 -7.72 33.53 40.43
C THR A 260 -9.25 33.39 40.43
N CYS A 261 -9.76 32.16 40.56
CA CYS A 261 -11.18 31.85 40.55
C CYS A 261 -11.68 31.50 41.96
N TYR A 262 -12.40 32.43 42.58
CA TYR A 262 -13.07 32.28 43.87
C TYR A 262 -14.46 32.94 43.82
N ALA A 263 -15.32 32.66 44.81
CA ALA A 263 -16.74 33.04 44.78
C ALA A 263 -17.02 34.56 44.66
N ARG A 264 -16.05 35.44 44.96
CA ARG A 264 -16.17 36.90 44.79
C ARG A 264 -15.28 37.46 43.68
N SER A 265 -14.80 36.60 42.79
CA SER A 265 -14.01 37.01 41.64
C SER A 265 -14.86 37.83 40.66
N ILE A 266 -14.25 38.84 40.04
CA ILE A 266 -14.87 39.67 39.00
C ILE A 266 -14.76 39.05 37.59
N LEU A 267 -14.20 37.85 37.50
CA LEU A 267 -14.00 37.16 36.23
C LEU A 267 -15.34 36.76 35.58
N PRO A 268 -15.45 36.84 34.24
CA PRO A 268 -16.65 36.41 33.54
C PRO A 268 -16.78 34.87 33.53
N GLY A 269 -17.99 34.38 33.26
CA GLY A 269 -18.24 32.95 33.07
C GLY A 269 -17.54 32.38 31.82
N CYS A 270 -17.08 31.13 31.90
CA CYS A 270 -16.32 30.47 30.85
C CYS A 270 -17.12 30.07 29.61
N LYS A 271 -18.46 30.06 29.67
CA LYS A 271 -19.31 29.58 28.57
C LYS A 271 -18.99 30.25 27.22
N LEU A 272 -18.96 31.58 27.17
CA LEU A 272 -18.73 32.33 25.92
C LEU A 272 -17.30 32.14 25.38
N PRO A 273 -16.22 32.38 26.16
CA PRO A 273 -14.85 32.23 25.64
C PRO A 273 -14.55 30.77 25.24
N TYR A 274 -15.03 29.78 26.00
CA TYR A 274 -14.85 28.38 25.66
C TYR A 274 -15.59 27.99 24.37
N MET A 275 -16.83 28.47 24.19
CA MET A 275 -17.58 28.26 22.95
C MET A 275 -16.90 28.90 21.73
N GLN A 276 -16.38 30.12 21.87
CA GLN A 276 -15.67 30.79 20.77
C GLN A 276 -14.36 30.07 20.43
N PHE A 277 -13.65 29.58 21.45
CA PHE A 277 -12.45 28.77 21.29
C PHE A 277 -12.73 27.48 20.53
N GLU A 278 -13.71 26.69 20.99
CA GLU A 278 -14.10 25.43 20.35
C GLU A 278 -14.52 25.64 18.89
N ARG A 279 -15.31 26.68 18.59
CA ARG A 279 -15.69 26.99 17.20
C ARG A 279 -14.46 27.25 16.31
N LYS A 280 -13.47 27.99 16.81
CA LYS A 280 -12.25 28.32 16.05
C LYS A 280 -11.35 27.11 15.85
N VAL A 281 -11.16 26.31 16.89
CA VAL A 281 -10.32 25.09 16.84
C VAL A 281 -10.95 24.05 15.92
N LEU A 282 -12.22 23.71 16.14
CA LEU A 282 -12.95 22.75 15.30
C LEU A 282 -12.96 23.20 13.83
N GLN A 283 -13.16 24.50 13.56
CA GLN A 283 -13.08 25.06 12.22
C GLN A 283 -11.77 24.76 11.51
N ARG A 284 -10.65 25.12 12.16
CA ARG A 284 -9.32 24.93 11.59
C ARG A 284 -9.01 23.46 11.39
N TRP A 285 -9.44 22.61 12.32
CA TRP A 285 -9.21 21.17 12.30
C TRP A 285 -9.87 20.51 11.09
N TYR A 286 -11.19 20.60 10.94
CA TYR A 286 -11.86 19.92 9.82
C TYR A 286 -11.45 20.54 8.47
N THR A 287 -11.18 21.85 8.43
CA THR A 287 -10.73 22.52 7.20
C THR A 287 -9.37 21.98 6.75
N ALA A 288 -8.43 21.80 7.67
CA ALA A 288 -7.13 21.22 7.37
C ALA A 288 -7.27 19.77 6.84
N ILE A 289 -8.11 18.96 7.47
CA ILE A 289 -8.33 17.57 7.03
C ILE A 289 -9.00 17.52 5.65
N PHE A 290 -10.05 18.31 5.40
CA PHE A 290 -10.71 18.31 4.09
C PHE A 290 -9.81 18.81 2.95
N ILE A 291 -8.82 19.66 3.23
CA ILE A 291 -7.79 20.03 2.24
C ILE A 291 -6.84 18.85 1.96
N LEU A 292 -6.51 18.06 2.98
CA LEU A 292 -5.63 16.89 2.84
C LEU A 292 -6.29 15.70 2.13
N VAL A 293 -7.62 15.53 2.28
CA VAL A 293 -8.39 14.45 1.64
C VAL A 293 -8.16 14.33 0.13
N PRO A 294 -8.34 15.38 -0.71
CA PRO A 294 -8.10 15.28 -2.14
C PRO A 294 -6.63 15.00 -2.47
N VAL A 295 -5.68 15.55 -1.69
CA VAL A 295 -4.25 15.25 -1.85
C VAL A 295 -4.00 13.76 -1.60
N HIS A 296 -4.61 13.17 -0.58
CA HIS A 296 -4.49 11.75 -0.31
C HIS A 296 -5.13 10.88 -1.39
N ILE A 297 -6.27 11.29 -1.95
CA ILE A 297 -6.89 10.59 -3.09
C ILE A 297 -5.93 10.54 -4.30
N VAL A 298 -5.21 11.63 -4.58
CA VAL A 298 -4.17 11.63 -5.63
C VAL A 298 -3.04 10.64 -5.31
N VAL A 299 -2.61 10.53 -4.04
CA VAL A 299 -1.62 9.54 -3.60
C VAL A 299 -2.11 8.11 -3.83
N MET A 300 -3.38 7.83 -3.50
CA MET A 300 -4.00 6.51 -3.71
C MET A 300 -4.10 6.16 -5.20
N LEU A 301 -4.57 7.09 -6.03
CA LEU A 301 -4.65 6.90 -7.49
C LEU A 301 -3.29 6.67 -8.11
N ALA A 302 -2.28 7.44 -7.69
CA ALA A 302 -0.90 7.22 -8.11
C ALA A 302 -0.42 5.82 -7.71
N GLY A 303 -0.66 5.38 -6.47
CA GLY A 303 -0.32 4.03 -6.00
C GLY A 303 -0.97 2.92 -6.84
N LEU A 304 -2.26 3.04 -7.16
CA LEU A 304 -3.01 2.06 -7.96
C LEU A 304 -2.55 1.99 -9.41
N LEU A 305 -2.41 3.15 -10.07
CA LEU A 305 -1.86 3.24 -11.42
C LEU A 305 -0.45 2.66 -11.45
N CYS A 306 0.29 2.86 -10.36
CA CYS A 306 1.62 2.34 -10.24
C CYS A 306 1.72 0.83 -10.13
N SER A 307 0.94 0.24 -9.23
CA SER A 307 0.89 -1.20 -9.04
C SER A 307 0.58 -1.94 -10.36
N ASN A 308 -0.33 -1.42 -11.17
CA ASN A 308 -0.75 -2.07 -12.42
C ASN A 308 0.26 -1.95 -13.58
N HIS A 309 0.89 -0.78 -13.78
CA HIS A 309 1.84 -0.57 -14.88
C HIS A 309 3.25 -1.15 -14.59
N ILE A 310 3.53 -1.50 -13.33
CA ILE A 310 4.83 -2.02 -12.89
C ILE A 310 5.17 -3.42 -13.45
N THR A 311 4.20 -4.12 -14.04
CA THR A 311 4.39 -5.48 -14.55
C THR A 311 5.38 -5.59 -15.71
N TYR A 312 5.54 -4.55 -16.55
CA TYR A 312 6.30 -4.67 -17.81
C TYR A 312 7.73 -4.10 -17.81
N ARG A 313 8.12 -3.25 -16.84
CA ARG A 313 9.44 -2.57 -16.89
C ARG A 313 10.27 -2.56 -15.62
N PHE A 314 9.72 -2.99 -14.50
CA PHE A 314 10.40 -2.87 -13.21
C PHE A 314 11.28 -4.06 -12.82
N GLY A 315 11.31 -5.12 -13.62
CA GLY A 315 12.40 -6.09 -13.59
C GLY A 315 13.56 -5.62 -14.47
N LYS A 316 14.31 -4.60 -14.07
CA LYS A 316 15.55 -4.25 -14.78
C LYS A 316 16.56 -5.37 -14.56
N GLY A 317 16.66 -6.31 -15.50
CA GLY A 317 17.76 -7.27 -15.61
C GLY A 317 17.67 -8.55 -14.77
N MET A 318 16.63 -8.75 -13.96
CA MET A 318 16.37 -10.09 -13.42
C MET A 318 15.73 -10.94 -14.51
N MET A 319 16.47 -11.92 -15.04
CA MET A 319 15.87 -12.98 -15.85
C MET A 319 14.73 -13.64 -15.03
N PRO A 320 13.55 -13.84 -15.64
CA PRO A 320 12.46 -14.56 -14.98
C PRO A 320 12.97 -15.92 -14.53
N GLU A 321 12.44 -16.45 -13.43
CA GLU A 321 12.88 -17.73 -12.87
C GLU A 321 12.84 -18.86 -13.91
N ALA A 322 11.84 -18.85 -14.80
CA ALA A 322 11.71 -19.79 -15.92
C ALA A 322 12.87 -19.76 -16.94
N TYR A 323 13.64 -18.66 -17.00
CA TYR A 323 14.80 -18.52 -17.89
C TYR A 323 16.13 -18.51 -17.10
N ARG A 324 16.08 -18.66 -15.77
CA ARG A 324 17.29 -18.92 -14.99
C ARG A 324 17.70 -20.35 -15.27
N LEU A 325 18.90 -20.54 -15.79
CA LEU A 325 19.48 -21.87 -15.96
C LEU A 325 19.57 -22.52 -14.58
N ASN A 326 18.76 -23.55 -14.34
CA ASN A 326 18.91 -24.38 -13.15
C ASN A 326 20.18 -25.21 -13.34
N MET A 327 20.93 -25.48 -12.27
CA MET A 327 22.13 -26.31 -12.34
C MET A 327 21.81 -27.69 -12.94
N ASN A 328 20.62 -28.22 -12.67
CA ASN A 328 20.16 -29.48 -13.23
C ASN A 328 19.95 -29.40 -14.75
N THR A 329 19.33 -28.33 -15.27
CA THR A 329 19.18 -28.16 -16.72
C THR A 329 20.51 -27.84 -17.39
N MET A 330 21.42 -27.13 -16.72
CA MET A 330 22.77 -26.91 -17.23
C MET A 330 23.56 -28.22 -17.36
N ALA A 331 23.45 -29.12 -16.37
CA ALA A 331 24.11 -30.43 -16.40
C ALA A 331 23.62 -31.27 -17.59
N VAL A 332 22.30 -31.35 -17.80
CA VAL A 332 21.71 -32.09 -18.94
C VAL A 332 22.12 -31.48 -20.29
N ILE A 333 22.22 -30.16 -20.39
CA ILE A 333 22.69 -29.49 -21.61
C ILE A 333 24.17 -29.78 -21.84
N MET A 334 25.01 -29.74 -20.80
CA MET A 334 26.44 -30.07 -20.91
C MET A 334 26.67 -31.53 -21.29
N GLU A 335 25.86 -32.45 -20.76
CA GLU A 335 25.93 -33.88 -21.09
C GLU A 335 25.55 -34.16 -22.55
N ASN A 336 24.44 -33.58 -23.03
CA ASN A 336 24.06 -33.69 -24.45
C ASN A 336 25.10 -33.05 -25.38
N TYR A 337 25.69 -31.92 -24.99
CA TYR A 337 26.75 -31.28 -25.77
C TYR A 337 28.03 -32.13 -25.81
N ALA A 338 28.37 -32.78 -24.70
CA ALA A 338 29.51 -33.68 -24.62
C ALA A 338 29.33 -34.93 -25.47
N SER A 339 28.13 -35.52 -25.48
CA SER A 339 27.79 -36.65 -26.35
C SER A 339 27.96 -36.31 -27.83
N GLN A 340 27.49 -35.13 -28.28
CA GLN A 340 27.69 -34.68 -29.66
C GLN A 340 29.16 -34.44 -30.01
N LEU A 341 29.93 -33.88 -29.07
CA LEU A 341 31.37 -33.69 -29.25
C LEU A 341 32.12 -35.02 -29.34
N ALA A 342 31.75 -36.00 -28.51
CA ALA A 342 32.38 -37.31 -28.50
C ALA A 342 32.11 -38.06 -29.83
N GLU A 343 30.89 -37.98 -30.36
CA GLU A 343 30.55 -38.58 -31.65
C GLU A 343 31.33 -37.95 -32.82
N GLN A 344 31.56 -36.63 -32.78
CA GLN A 344 32.16 -35.91 -33.91
C GLN A 344 33.69 -35.82 -33.86
N TYR A 345 34.28 -35.78 -32.66
CA TYR A 345 35.71 -35.52 -32.46
C TYR A 345 36.42 -36.59 -31.60
N GLY A 346 35.70 -37.61 -31.11
CA GLY A 346 36.23 -38.66 -30.24
C GLY A 346 36.13 -38.33 -28.74
N GLU A 347 36.04 -39.37 -27.91
CA GLU A 347 35.81 -39.24 -26.46
C GLU A 347 36.91 -38.46 -25.73
N ASP A 348 38.16 -38.60 -26.15
CA ASP A 348 39.31 -37.98 -25.48
C ASP A 348 39.28 -36.44 -25.57
N ILE A 349 38.87 -35.90 -26.71
CA ILE A 349 38.78 -34.45 -26.95
C ILE A 349 37.56 -33.86 -26.22
N ALA A 350 36.44 -34.58 -26.21
CA ALA A 350 35.23 -34.18 -25.50
C ALA A 350 35.46 -34.06 -23.99
N ASN A 351 36.18 -35.03 -23.40
CA ASN A 351 36.51 -35.05 -21.98
C ASN A 351 37.46 -33.90 -21.57
N ASP A 352 38.45 -33.57 -22.40
CA ASP A 352 39.37 -32.45 -22.11
C ASP A 352 38.66 -31.09 -22.16
N ILE A 353 37.79 -30.87 -23.16
CA ILE A 353 36.99 -29.65 -23.28
C ILE A 353 36.01 -29.52 -22.09
N LEU A 354 35.36 -30.61 -21.70
CA LEU A 354 34.48 -30.62 -20.53
C LEU A 354 35.23 -30.29 -19.25
N LYS A 355 36.39 -30.91 -19.02
CA LYS A 355 37.22 -30.68 -17.83
C LYS A 355 37.67 -29.21 -17.75
N ARG A 356 38.03 -28.62 -18.90
CA ARG A 356 38.38 -27.19 -19.01
C ARG A 356 37.19 -26.26 -18.81
N SER A 357 35.98 -26.67 -19.22
CA SER A 357 34.75 -25.88 -18.99
C SER A 357 34.33 -25.92 -17.53
N ARG A 358 34.41 -27.08 -16.88
CA ARG A 358 34.13 -27.29 -15.45
C ARG A 358 35.14 -26.58 -14.56
N SER A 359 36.41 -26.49 -14.94
CA SER A 359 37.39 -25.73 -14.16
C SER A 359 37.20 -24.21 -14.25
N ASN A 360 36.57 -23.70 -15.32
CA ASN A 360 36.26 -22.27 -15.46
C ASN A 360 34.96 -21.86 -14.74
N LEU A 361 34.01 -22.79 -14.62
CA LEU A 361 32.80 -22.65 -13.85
C LEU A 361 33.04 -23.28 -12.47
N ASN A 362 33.46 -22.52 -11.45
CA ASN A 362 33.67 -22.99 -10.06
C ASN A 362 32.41 -23.69 -9.47
N LEU A 363 32.10 -24.90 -9.92
CA LEU A 363 30.93 -25.70 -9.55
C LEU A 363 31.25 -26.62 -8.36
N ASP A 364 32.53 -26.84 -8.09
CA ASP A 364 33.02 -27.79 -7.07
C ASP A 364 32.76 -27.33 -5.63
N SER A 365 32.41 -26.05 -5.41
CA SER A 365 32.11 -25.52 -4.06
C SER A 365 30.65 -25.69 -3.63
N THR A 366 29.77 -26.23 -4.48
CA THR A 366 28.30 -26.26 -4.24
C THR A 366 27.69 -27.66 -4.21
N MET A 367 28.48 -28.72 -4.40
CA MET A 367 28.04 -30.13 -4.29
C MET A 367 28.63 -30.83 -3.05
N ARG A 368 28.69 -30.15 -1.91
CA ARG A 368 28.90 -30.79 -0.59
C ARG A 368 27.70 -30.62 0.30
#